data_AF-A0A973JG16-F1
#
_entry.id   AF-A0A973JG16-F1
#
_cell.length_a   1.000
_cell.length_b   1.000
_cell.length_c   1.000
_cell.angle_alpha   90.00
_cell.angle_beta   90.00
_cell.angle_gamma   90.00
#
_symmetry.space_group_name_H-M   'P 1'
#
loop_
_entity.id
_entity.type
_entity.pdbx_description
1 polymer ?
#
loop_
_entity_poly.entity_id
_entity_poly.type
_entity_poly.pdbx_seq_one_letter_code
_entity_poly.pdbx_strand_id
1 'polypeptide(L)'
;MPRKDKFIHEPVLNSTIYFYESGRQHAKSVVLVHGTGDEGARVWKNLIPELEKKYHVIAFDLPGFARSSKESRMYSPKNYAAFIDWIVKKHAKGPVYLIGHSLGGSISLYYAGTQSKGLERLIVIDAAGILNRSAFLKNFINVKPNRFLDLINTPVSVIQNYIISHLESMDKDLTPENDDQSLTSQFLRKKLYGGDPGKIAAMALLNTDFSGILENIHVPTLIVWGEKDPVVPLRVGRILEWMIPGSDLRIMPDVGHSPMIDRPDEFNRIVMEWLTAPPKRKERITPSFTSDEVFLCEDKDCVITNGSYDRIEIKNSNNTQIVNVAAKHISVERSIVSIEGSSIMSDDVGVKVVDSVANISGCSIDANVAVLTSNSSVDLAGVKLMGKTAAVREAALKSGAKSTVIFSVSKIISPFNDGYKHEIKVVTDNNPY
;
A
#
# COMPACT_ATOMS: atom_id res chain seq x y z
N MET A 1 2.59 -1.60 -35.54
CA MET A 1 1.81 -2.75 -36.05
C MET A 1 0.34 -2.44 -35.94
N PRO A 2 -0.53 -2.99 -36.80
CA PRO A 2 -1.97 -2.89 -36.57
C PRO A 2 -2.33 -3.61 -35.26
N ARG A 3 -3.30 -3.05 -34.54
CA ARG A 3 -3.87 -3.59 -33.31
C ARG A 3 -4.29 -5.05 -33.48
N LYS A 4 -3.91 -5.92 -32.53
CA LYS A 4 -4.30 -7.33 -32.49
C LYS A 4 -5.04 -7.63 -31.20
N ASP A 5 -6.35 -7.76 -31.32
CA ASP A 5 -7.22 -8.21 -30.24
C ASP A 5 -7.50 -9.70 -30.44
N LYS A 6 -7.33 -10.51 -29.40
CA LYS A 6 -7.60 -11.94 -29.46
C LYS A 6 -7.92 -12.50 -28.09
N PHE A 7 -8.59 -13.64 -28.08
CA PHE A 7 -8.68 -14.47 -26.89
C PHE A 7 -7.52 -15.46 -26.89
N ILE A 8 -6.83 -15.59 -25.76
CA ILE A 8 -5.80 -16.62 -25.57
C ILE A 8 -6.06 -17.39 -24.28
N HIS A 9 -5.70 -18.67 -24.29
CA HIS A 9 -5.75 -19.50 -23.10
C HIS A 9 -4.46 -19.36 -22.30
N GLU A 10 -4.59 -19.07 -21.01
CA GLU A 10 -3.48 -19.00 -20.05
C GLU A 10 -3.54 -20.19 -19.08
N PRO A 11 -2.41 -20.88 -18.82
CA PRO A 11 -2.42 -22.13 -18.06
C PRO A 11 -2.33 -21.95 -16.54
N VAL A 12 -2.03 -20.75 -16.03
CA VAL A 12 -1.73 -20.50 -14.62
C VAL A 12 -3.01 -20.49 -13.78
N LEU A 13 -4.01 -19.72 -14.23
CA LEU A 13 -5.34 -19.67 -13.62
C LEU A 13 -6.36 -20.50 -14.42
N ASN A 14 -5.92 -21.14 -15.51
CA ASN A 14 -6.74 -21.93 -16.43
C ASN A 14 -7.95 -21.13 -16.91
N SER A 15 -7.65 -19.99 -17.54
CA SER A 15 -8.62 -18.98 -17.97
C SER A 15 -8.45 -18.65 -19.45
N THR A 16 -9.53 -18.19 -20.09
CA THR A 16 -9.45 -17.54 -21.39
C THR A 16 -9.42 -16.05 -21.17
N ILE A 17 -8.33 -15.41 -21.61
CA ILE A 17 -8.12 -13.98 -21.42
C ILE A 17 -8.32 -13.20 -22.71
N TYR A 18 -8.97 -12.04 -22.60
CA TYR A 18 -8.97 -11.06 -23.67
C TYR A 18 -7.63 -10.31 -23.69
N PHE A 19 -6.92 -10.38 -24.80
CA PHE A 19 -5.54 -9.92 -24.95
C PHE A 19 -5.43 -8.89 -26.06
N TYR A 20 -4.61 -7.86 -25.81
CA TYR A 20 -4.37 -6.71 -26.65
C TYR A 20 -2.86 -6.54 -26.88
N GLU A 21 -2.46 -6.44 -28.16
CA GLU A 21 -1.06 -6.24 -28.55
C GLU A 21 -0.95 -5.22 -29.69
N SER A 22 -0.03 -4.27 -29.54
CA SER A 22 0.12 -3.15 -30.47
C SER A 22 1.49 -2.46 -30.39
N GLY A 23 1.67 -1.37 -31.15
CA GLY A 23 2.91 -0.59 -31.12
C GLY A 23 4.04 -1.18 -31.97
N ARG A 24 5.29 -0.95 -31.55
CA ARG A 24 6.51 -1.31 -32.29
C ARG A 24 7.05 -2.67 -31.85
N GLN A 25 6.93 -3.71 -32.68
CA GLN A 25 7.27 -5.10 -32.31
C GLN A 25 8.73 -5.36 -31.87
N HIS A 26 9.68 -4.51 -32.27
CA HIS A 26 11.10 -4.66 -31.89
C HIS A 26 11.55 -3.67 -30.82
N ALA A 27 10.62 -2.88 -30.28
CA ALA A 27 10.89 -2.01 -29.15
C ALA A 27 10.72 -2.76 -27.81
N LYS A 28 11.16 -2.13 -26.71
CA LYS A 28 10.92 -2.62 -25.35
C LYS A 28 9.43 -2.80 -25.10
N SER A 29 9.09 -3.83 -24.33
CA SER A 29 7.71 -4.12 -23.96
C SER A 29 7.23 -3.29 -22.78
N VAL A 30 6.04 -2.70 -22.92
CA VAL A 30 5.26 -2.12 -21.82
C VAL A 30 4.04 -3.00 -21.58
N VAL A 31 3.95 -3.58 -20.38
CA VAL A 31 2.85 -4.44 -19.95
C VAL A 31 1.93 -3.64 -19.02
N LEU A 32 0.65 -3.55 -19.36
CA LEU A 32 -0.35 -2.78 -18.64
C LEU A 32 -1.29 -3.71 -17.87
N VAL A 33 -1.39 -3.54 -16.55
CA VAL A 33 -2.18 -4.36 -15.63
C VAL A 33 -3.25 -3.51 -14.97
N HIS A 34 -4.51 -3.69 -15.35
CA HIS A 34 -5.63 -2.92 -14.79
C HIS A 34 -6.03 -3.37 -13.38
N GLY A 35 -6.86 -2.57 -12.71
CA GLY A 35 -7.44 -2.86 -11.39
C GLY A 35 -8.65 -3.79 -11.42
N THR A 36 -9.52 -3.71 -10.42
CA THR A 36 -10.81 -4.41 -10.44
C THR A 36 -11.84 -3.69 -11.32
N GLY A 37 -12.96 -4.36 -11.62
CA GLY A 37 -14.08 -3.79 -12.38
C GLY A 37 -14.09 -4.16 -13.87
N ASP A 38 -15.20 -3.84 -14.54
CA ASP A 38 -15.48 -4.28 -15.91
C ASP A 38 -14.86 -3.40 -17.00
N GLU A 39 -14.20 -2.30 -16.62
CA GLU A 39 -13.43 -1.49 -17.58
C GLU A 39 -12.23 -2.27 -18.16
N GLY A 40 -11.60 -3.15 -17.37
CA GLY A 40 -10.51 -3.99 -17.84
C GLY A 40 -9.37 -3.17 -18.46
N ALA A 41 -8.79 -3.65 -19.55
CA ALA A 41 -7.76 -2.92 -20.29
C ALA A 41 -8.23 -1.57 -20.87
N ARG A 42 -9.54 -1.27 -20.91
CA ARG A 42 -10.06 0.00 -21.46
C ARG A 42 -9.70 1.21 -20.60
N VAL A 43 -9.32 1.01 -19.33
CA VAL A 43 -8.79 2.09 -18.47
C VAL A 43 -7.55 2.76 -19.08
N TRP A 44 -6.83 2.05 -19.94
CA TRP A 44 -5.61 2.55 -20.59
C TRP A 44 -5.85 3.24 -21.94
N LYS A 45 -7.10 3.48 -22.35
CA LYS A 45 -7.46 4.02 -23.67
C LYS A 45 -6.72 5.31 -24.03
N ASN A 46 -6.41 6.14 -23.04
CA ASN A 46 -5.71 7.42 -23.24
C ASN A 46 -4.18 7.28 -23.22
N LEU A 47 -3.63 6.25 -22.54
CA LEU A 47 -2.19 6.04 -22.41
C LEU A 47 -1.63 5.22 -23.58
N ILE A 48 -2.36 4.20 -24.02
CA ILE A 48 -1.94 3.28 -25.09
C ILE A 48 -1.50 4.02 -26.37
N PRO A 49 -2.24 5.01 -26.90
CA PRO A 49 -1.83 5.75 -28.10
C PRO A 49 -0.48 6.47 -27.94
N GLU A 50 -0.13 6.93 -26.73
CA GLU A 50 1.15 7.57 -26.45
C GLU A 50 2.30 6.55 -26.37
N LEU A 51 2.04 5.39 -25.77
CA LEU A 51 3.02 4.32 -25.64
C LEU A 51 3.34 3.67 -26.99
N GLU A 52 2.33 3.38 -27.83
CA GLU A 52 2.49 2.69 -29.11
C GLU A 52 3.41 3.41 -30.09
N LYS A 53 3.55 4.74 -29.94
CA LYS A 53 4.48 5.56 -30.72
C LYS A 53 5.93 5.11 -30.53
N LYS A 54 6.30 4.51 -29.39
CA LYS A 54 7.69 4.19 -29.03
C LYS A 54 7.91 2.74 -28.57
N TYR A 55 6.89 2.08 -28.02
CA TYR A 55 7.01 0.80 -27.33
C TYR A 55 6.21 -0.31 -28.00
N HIS A 56 6.53 -1.55 -27.65
CA HIS A 56 5.67 -2.71 -27.86
C HIS A 56 4.68 -2.76 -26.69
N VAL A 57 3.38 -2.59 -26.94
CA VAL A 57 2.38 -2.49 -25.87
C VAL A 57 1.61 -3.79 -25.74
N ILE A 58 1.53 -4.30 -24.51
CA ILE A 58 0.76 -5.49 -24.13
C ILE A 58 -0.22 -5.06 -23.06
N ALA A 59 -1.50 -5.34 -23.29
CA ALA A 59 -2.55 -5.20 -22.28
C ALA A 59 -3.48 -6.41 -22.36
N PHE A 60 -4.23 -6.66 -21.31
CA PHE A 60 -5.18 -7.76 -21.25
C PHE A 60 -6.22 -7.44 -20.20
N ASP A 61 -7.36 -8.12 -20.29
CA ASP A 61 -8.29 -8.19 -19.18
C ASP A 61 -7.82 -9.32 -18.24
N LEU A 62 -7.60 -9.03 -16.96
CA LEU A 62 -7.18 -10.01 -15.96
C LEU A 62 -8.20 -11.17 -15.90
N PRO A 63 -7.75 -12.43 -15.71
CA PRO A 63 -8.63 -13.52 -15.35
C PRO A 63 -9.58 -13.11 -14.22
N GLY A 64 -10.89 -13.30 -14.39
CA GLY A 64 -11.90 -12.86 -13.43
C GLY A 64 -12.60 -11.54 -13.79
N PHE A 65 -12.11 -10.77 -14.76
CA PHE A 65 -12.57 -9.40 -15.00
C PHE A 65 -12.92 -9.11 -16.46
N ALA A 66 -13.81 -8.12 -16.66
CA ALA A 66 -14.16 -7.56 -17.96
C ALA A 66 -14.51 -8.63 -19.01
N ARG A 67 -13.75 -8.78 -20.09
CA ARG A 67 -14.05 -9.76 -21.16
C ARG A 67 -13.39 -11.12 -20.96
N SER A 68 -12.50 -11.26 -19.97
CA SER A 68 -11.87 -12.54 -19.64
C SER A 68 -12.83 -13.45 -18.88
N SER A 69 -12.54 -14.75 -18.87
CA SER A 69 -13.36 -15.71 -18.15
C SER A 69 -13.42 -15.42 -16.66
N LYS A 70 -14.60 -15.67 -16.05
CA LYS A 70 -14.96 -15.26 -14.69
C LYS A 70 -15.19 -16.45 -13.73
N GLU A 71 -14.46 -17.54 -13.90
CA GLU A 71 -14.61 -18.71 -13.03
C GLU A 71 -14.20 -18.42 -11.57
N SER A 72 -14.71 -19.19 -10.62
CA SER A 72 -14.28 -19.08 -9.22
C SER A 72 -12.89 -19.70 -9.00
N ARG A 73 -11.85 -18.89 -9.22
CA ARG A 73 -10.42 -19.23 -9.02
C ARG A 73 -9.82 -18.46 -7.86
N MET A 74 -8.63 -18.86 -7.40
CA MET A 74 -7.89 -18.14 -6.35
C MET A 74 -7.13 -16.97 -6.98
N TYR A 75 -7.77 -15.80 -7.01
CA TYR A 75 -7.28 -14.57 -7.62
C TYR A 75 -6.35 -13.76 -6.68
N SER A 76 -5.29 -14.39 -6.17
CA SER A 76 -4.32 -13.74 -5.30
C SER A 76 -3.25 -12.97 -6.08
N PRO A 77 -2.63 -11.92 -5.49
CA PRO A 77 -1.45 -11.26 -6.07
C PRO A 77 -0.35 -12.23 -6.51
N LYS A 78 -0.11 -13.30 -5.73
CA LYS A 78 0.84 -14.36 -6.07
C LYS A 78 0.47 -15.08 -7.37
N ASN A 79 -0.77 -15.55 -7.51
CA ASN A 79 -1.19 -16.28 -8.70
C ASN A 79 -1.27 -15.37 -9.93
N TYR A 80 -1.70 -14.13 -9.75
CA TYR A 80 -1.65 -13.15 -10.82
C TYR A 80 -0.22 -12.82 -11.23
N ALA A 81 0.74 -12.69 -10.29
CA ALA A 81 2.14 -12.47 -10.64
C ALA A 81 2.71 -13.62 -11.49
N ALA A 82 2.36 -14.87 -11.19
CA ALA A 82 2.73 -16.01 -12.05
C ALA A 82 2.07 -15.94 -13.44
N PHE A 83 0.83 -15.45 -13.52
CA PHE A 83 0.17 -15.17 -14.80
C PHE A 83 0.89 -14.04 -15.59
N ILE A 84 1.30 -12.96 -14.92
CA ILE A 84 2.10 -11.88 -15.53
C ILE A 84 3.43 -12.42 -16.06
N ASP A 85 4.11 -13.26 -15.29
CA ASP A 85 5.35 -13.91 -15.71
C ASP A 85 5.15 -14.74 -17.00
N TRP A 86 4.05 -15.48 -17.08
CA TRP A 86 3.69 -16.23 -18.29
C TRP A 86 3.44 -15.32 -19.49
N ILE A 87 2.70 -14.21 -19.32
CA ILE A 87 2.49 -13.21 -20.37
C ILE A 87 3.82 -12.64 -20.85
N VAL A 88 4.68 -12.23 -19.90
CA VAL A 88 6.00 -11.66 -20.19
C VAL A 88 6.85 -12.63 -20.99
N LYS A 89 7.01 -13.87 -20.53
CA LYS A 89 7.82 -14.90 -21.21
C LYS A 89 7.34 -15.20 -22.63
N LYS A 90 6.03 -15.19 -22.85
CA LYS A 90 5.43 -15.58 -24.13
C LYS A 90 5.34 -14.43 -25.14
N HIS A 91 5.10 -13.22 -24.66
CA HIS A 91 4.72 -12.10 -25.53
C HIS A 91 5.69 -10.91 -25.47
N ALA A 92 6.37 -10.67 -24.34
CA ALA A 92 7.23 -9.51 -24.21
C ALA A 92 8.51 -9.63 -25.07
N LYS A 93 9.07 -8.47 -25.41
CA LYS A 93 10.29 -8.34 -26.23
C LYS A 93 11.33 -7.53 -25.44
N GLY A 94 12.47 -8.16 -25.22
CA GLY A 94 13.57 -7.56 -24.46
C GLY A 94 13.15 -7.23 -23.02
N PRO A 95 13.79 -6.22 -22.40
CA PRO A 95 13.43 -5.76 -21.08
C PRO A 95 12.01 -5.21 -21.01
N VAL A 96 11.34 -5.44 -19.87
CA VAL A 96 9.92 -5.13 -19.66
C VAL A 96 9.74 -3.94 -18.74
N TYR A 97 8.81 -3.06 -19.10
CA TYR A 97 8.25 -2.03 -18.23
C TYR A 97 6.86 -2.48 -17.81
N LEU A 98 6.60 -2.50 -16.51
CA LEU A 98 5.33 -2.94 -15.95
C LEU A 98 4.60 -1.74 -15.35
N ILE A 99 3.33 -1.55 -15.74
CA ILE A 99 2.48 -0.47 -15.24
C ILE A 99 1.22 -1.11 -14.66
N GLY A 100 0.96 -0.90 -13.38
CA GLY A 100 -0.17 -1.48 -12.67
C GLY A 100 -1.03 -0.43 -11.96
N HIS A 101 -2.35 -0.55 -12.07
CA HIS A 101 -3.32 0.31 -11.35
C HIS A 101 -4.13 -0.48 -10.33
N SER A 102 -4.31 0.07 -9.12
CA SER A 102 -5.14 -0.51 -8.06
C SER A 102 -4.74 -1.96 -7.74
N LEU A 103 -5.63 -2.94 -7.88
CA LEU A 103 -5.27 -4.37 -7.79
C LEU A 103 -4.09 -4.73 -8.72
N GLY A 104 -4.06 -4.21 -9.94
CA GLY A 104 -2.96 -4.38 -10.89
C GLY A 104 -1.65 -3.77 -10.39
N GLY A 105 -1.71 -2.70 -9.60
CA GLY A 105 -0.57 -2.12 -8.90
C GLY A 105 0.00 -3.07 -7.86
N SER A 106 -0.86 -3.67 -7.02
CA SER A 106 -0.47 -4.65 -6.01
C SER A 106 0.09 -5.94 -6.63
N ILE A 107 -0.50 -6.42 -7.73
CA ILE A 107 0.03 -7.54 -8.52
C ILE A 107 1.42 -7.20 -9.06
N SER A 108 1.61 -5.97 -9.55
CA SER A 108 2.89 -5.52 -10.10
C SER A 108 3.97 -5.39 -9.03
N LEU A 109 3.62 -4.91 -7.84
CA LEU A 109 4.50 -4.92 -6.66
C LEU A 109 4.92 -6.35 -6.30
N TYR A 110 3.97 -7.29 -6.25
CA TYR A 110 4.25 -8.69 -5.95
C TYR A 110 5.19 -9.31 -6.99
N TYR A 111 4.91 -9.08 -8.29
CA TYR A 111 5.76 -9.55 -9.39
C TYR A 111 7.17 -8.95 -9.30
N ALA A 112 7.30 -7.65 -9.08
CA ALA A 112 8.59 -6.99 -8.99
C ALA A 112 9.43 -7.44 -7.78
N GLY A 113 8.80 -7.73 -6.64
CA GLY A 113 9.51 -8.18 -5.44
C GLY A 113 9.85 -9.67 -5.43
N THR A 114 9.21 -10.49 -6.28
CA THR A 114 9.40 -11.95 -6.27
C THR A 114 9.91 -12.55 -7.58
N GLN A 115 9.66 -11.89 -8.72
CA GLN A 115 9.86 -12.42 -10.08
C GLN A 115 10.40 -11.32 -11.03
N SER A 116 11.42 -10.58 -10.61
CA SER A 116 11.94 -9.39 -11.34
C SER A 116 12.78 -9.67 -12.58
N LYS A 117 12.95 -10.93 -13.01
CA LYS A 117 13.87 -11.25 -14.11
C LYS A 117 13.39 -10.63 -15.43
N GLY A 118 14.17 -9.68 -15.94
CA GLY A 118 13.86 -8.96 -17.18
C GLY A 118 12.96 -7.73 -17.00
N LEU A 119 12.53 -7.44 -15.77
CA LEU A 119 11.87 -6.18 -15.43
C LEU A 119 12.92 -5.06 -15.34
N GLU A 120 12.72 -3.96 -16.05
CA GLU A 120 13.61 -2.80 -16.01
C GLU A 120 12.99 -1.58 -15.31
N ARG A 121 11.66 -1.45 -15.36
CA ARG A 121 10.94 -0.31 -14.79
C ARG A 121 9.57 -0.73 -14.28
N LEU A 122 9.18 -0.16 -13.15
CA LEU A 122 7.88 -0.36 -12.54
C LEU A 122 7.15 0.98 -12.38
N ILE A 123 5.86 1.02 -12.73
CA ILE A 123 4.97 2.12 -12.42
C ILE A 123 3.77 1.56 -11.65
N VAL A 124 3.54 2.10 -10.45
CA VAL A 124 2.47 1.69 -9.55
C VAL A 124 1.51 2.86 -9.36
N ILE A 125 0.22 2.63 -9.57
CA ILE A 125 -0.80 3.68 -9.57
C ILE A 125 -1.89 3.28 -8.56
N ASP A 126 -2.07 4.07 -7.51
CA ASP A 126 -3.12 3.90 -6.48
C ASP A 126 -3.29 2.45 -5.97
N ALA A 127 -2.18 1.77 -5.70
CA ALA A 127 -2.17 0.35 -5.34
C ALA A 127 -2.84 0.04 -3.99
N ALA A 128 -3.60 -1.04 -3.92
CA ALA A 128 -4.31 -1.47 -2.72
C ALA A 128 -3.57 -2.58 -1.93
N GLY A 129 -4.06 -2.93 -0.74
CA GLY A 129 -3.63 -4.13 -0.01
C GLY A 129 -2.31 -4.06 0.77
N ILE A 130 -1.74 -2.87 0.97
CA ILE A 130 -0.49 -2.71 1.74
C ILE A 130 -0.74 -2.55 3.24
N LEU A 131 -1.86 -1.92 3.62
CA LEU A 131 -2.26 -1.81 5.03
C LEU A 131 -2.87 -3.13 5.49
N ASN A 132 -2.61 -3.48 6.76
CA ASN A 132 -3.35 -4.53 7.43
C ASN A 132 -4.86 -4.24 7.33
N ARG A 133 -5.64 -5.29 7.15
CA ARG A 133 -7.09 -5.22 6.99
C ARG A 133 -7.75 -4.33 8.05
N SER A 134 -7.35 -4.45 9.31
CA SER A 134 -7.90 -3.63 10.41
C SER A 134 -7.55 -2.15 10.27
N ALA A 135 -6.31 -1.83 9.88
CA ALA A 135 -5.88 -0.45 9.62
C ALA A 135 -6.60 0.13 8.40
N PHE A 136 -6.76 -0.66 7.34
CA PHE A 136 -7.54 -0.28 6.16
C PHE A 136 -8.96 0.11 6.58
N LEU A 137 -9.67 -0.74 7.33
CA LEU A 137 -11.03 -0.48 7.80
C LEU A 137 -11.17 0.77 8.65
N LYS A 138 -10.27 0.99 9.61
CA LYS A 138 -10.27 2.21 10.43
C LYS A 138 -10.17 3.48 9.58
N ASN A 139 -9.40 3.46 8.50
CA ASN A 139 -9.29 4.61 7.60
C ASN A 139 -10.59 4.91 6.83
N PHE A 140 -11.45 3.91 6.58
CA PHE A 140 -12.76 4.14 5.93
C PHE A 140 -13.81 4.69 6.89
N ILE A 141 -13.85 4.20 8.13
CA ILE A 141 -14.84 4.62 9.13
C ILE A 141 -14.65 6.10 9.51
N ASN A 142 -13.39 6.59 9.49
CA ASN A 142 -13.07 7.98 9.78
C ASN A 142 -13.32 8.96 8.61
N VAL A 143 -13.75 8.49 7.44
CA VAL A 143 -14.22 9.37 6.36
C VAL A 143 -15.62 9.87 6.74
N LYS A 144 -15.74 11.16 7.08
CA LYS A 144 -17.01 11.80 7.49
C LYS A 144 -18.18 11.36 6.57
N PRO A 145 -19.35 11.01 7.14
CA PRO A 145 -20.52 10.55 6.37
C PRO A 145 -21.02 11.57 5.33
N ASN A 146 -20.62 12.84 5.44
CA ASN A 146 -21.02 13.88 4.49
C ASN A 146 -20.32 13.83 3.12
N ARG A 147 -19.38 12.89 2.87
CA ARG A 147 -18.89 12.60 1.51
C ARG A 147 -19.71 11.52 0.77
N PHE A 148 -20.71 10.95 1.42
CA PHE A 148 -21.54 9.87 0.89
C PHE A 148 -22.44 10.32 -0.29
N LEU A 149 -22.73 11.62 -0.42
CA LEU A 149 -23.69 12.13 -1.40
C LEU A 149 -23.08 12.44 -2.79
N ASP A 150 -21.76 12.55 -2.93
CA ASP A 150 -21.13 12.93 -4.21
C ASP A 150 -20.69 11.73 -5.10
N LEU A 151 -20.79 10.50 -4.59
CA LEU A 151 -20.20 9.30 -5.23
C LEU A 151 -21.22 8.38 -5.93
N ILE A 152 -22.52 8.73 -5.91
CA ILE A 152 -23.62 7.83 -6.31
C ILE A 152 -23.61 7.49 -7.82
N ASN A 153 -22.85 8.21 -8.66
CA ASN A 153 -22.84 8.02 -10.11
C ASN A 153 -21.51 7.53 -10.73
N THR A 154 -20.58 6.95 -9.96
CA THR A 154 -19.34 6.36 -10.53
C THR A 154 -19.27 4.84 -10.34
N PRO A 155 -18.67 4.08 -11.28
CA PRO A 155 -18.46 2.62 -11.17
C PRO A 155 -17.68 2.17 -9.91
N VAL A 156 -17.00 3.11 -9.24
CA VAL A 156 -16.26 2.93 -7.97
C VAL A 156 -17.18 2.60 -6.79
N SER A 157 -18.44 3.03 -6.84
CA SER A 157 -19.44 2.87 -5.76
C SER A 157 -19.75 1.41 -5.40
N VAL A 158 -19.65 0.46 -6.34
CA VAL A 158 -19.96 -0.96 -6.10
C VAL A 158 -18.90 -1.64 -5.23
N ILE A 159 -17.62 -1.30 -5.46
CA ILE A 159 -16.49 -1.84 -4.69
C ILE A 159 -16.48 -1.23 -3.29
N GLN A 160 -16.69 0.09 -3.20
CA GLN A 160 -16.77 0.84 -1.94
C GLN A 160 -17.92 0.31 -1.06
N ASN A 161 -19.12 0.15 -1.63
CA ASN A 161 -20.28 -0.35 -0.90
C ASN A 161 -20.14 -1.82 -0.50
N TYR A 162 -19.45 -2.64 -1.28
CA TYR A 162 -19.19 -4.04 -0.92
C TYR A 162 -18.13 -4.18 0.18
N ILE A 163 -17.00 -3.48 0.06
CA ILE A 163 -15.93 -3.41 1.07
C ILE A 163 -16.55 -2.98 2.41
N ILE A 164 -17.33 -1.90 2.43
CA ILE A 164 -17.97 -1.40 3.67
C ILE A 164 -19.01 -2.40 4.19
N SER A 165 -19.97 -2.84 3.37
CA SER A 165 -21.09 -3.68 3.83
C SER A 165 -20.70 -5.09 4.28
N HIS A 166 -19.64 -5.68 3.74
CA HIS A 166 -19.20 -7.01 4.16
C HIS A 166 -18.15 -6.97 5.27
N LEU A 167 -17.34 -5.91 5.37
CA LEU A 167 -16.31 -5.82 6.40
C LEU A 167 -16.87 -5.44 7.78
N GLU A 168 -17.97 -4.68 7.85
CA GLU A 168 -18.70 -4.41 9.11
C GLU A 168 -19.33 -5.68 9.70
N SER A 169 -19.68 -6.67 8.87
CA SER A 169 -20.27 -7.93 9.35
C SER A 169 -19.25 -8.93 9.91
N MET A 170 -17.96 -8.73 9.62
CA MET A 170 -16.87 -9.65 9.95
C MET A 170 -16.04 -9.25 11.19
N ASP A 171 -16.30 -8.08 11.79
CA ASP A 171 -15.67 -7.62 13.03
C ASP A 171 -16.01 -8.52 14.24
N LYS A 172 -16.93 -9.47 14.08
CA LYS A 172 -17.31 -10.43 15.13
C LYS A 172 -16.44 -11.68 15.21
N ASP A 173 -15.70 -12.04 14.15
CA ASP A 173 -14.87 -13.25 14.13
C ASP A 173 -13.46 -12.91 13.63
N LEU A 174 -12.59 -12.55 14.57
CA LEU A 174 -11.14 -12.48 14.39
C LEU A 174 -10.57 -13.89 14.15
N THR A 175 -10.76 -14.45 12.96
CA THR A 175 -10.05 -15.69 12.58
C THR A 175 -8.61 -15.37 12.15
N PRO A 176 -7.61 -16.20 12.52
CA PRO A 176 -6.21 -15.94 12.24
C PRO A 176 -5.91 -15.70 10.75
N GLU A 177 -5.04 -14.72 10.49
CA GLU A 177 -4.68 -14.19 9.16
C GLU A 177 -3.88 -15.14 8.25
N ASN A 178 -3.66 -16.40 8.65
CA ASN A 178 -2.84 -17.35 7.89
C ASN A 178 -3.62 -18.60 7.53
N ASP A 179 -3.70 -18.87 6.23
CA ASP A 179 -4.39 -20.00 5.61
C ASP A 179 -5.93 -19.94 5.70
N ASP A 180 -6.47 -18.86 5.14
CA ASP A 180 -7.92 -18.75 4.94
C ASP A 180 -8.39 -19.83 3.94
N GLN A 181 -8.78 -20.99 4.49
CA GLN A 181 -9.32 -22.12 3.74
C GLN A 181 -10.48 -21.71 2.83
N SER A 182 -11.15 -20.59 3.15
CA SER A 182 -12.19 -20.02 2.30
C SER A 182 -11.70 -19.66 0.89
N LEU A 183 -10.45 -19.21 0.76
CA LEU A 183 -9.85 -18.78 -0.50
C LEU A 183 -9.19 -19.92 -1.25
N THR A 184 -8.75 -20.99 -0.60
CA THR A 184 -8.08 -22.14 -1.25
C THR A 184 -9.09 -23.20 -1.71
N SER A 185 -10.20 -23.38 -0.99
CA SER A 185 -11.29 -24.29 -1.38
C SER A 185 -12.27 -23.66 -2.37
N GLN A 186 -12.47 -24.29 -3.55
CA GLN A 186 -13.46 -23.81 -4.52
C GLN A 186 -14.88 -23.84 -3.96
N PHE A 187 -15.20 -24.86 -3.16
CA PHE A 187 -16.50 -24.97 -2.50
C PHE A 187 -16.73 -23.79 -1.56
N LEU A 188 -15.75 -23.47 -0.71
CA LEU A 188 -15.87 -22.35 0.24
C LEU A 188 -15.89 -21.00 -0.48
N ARG A 189 -15.11 -20.80 -1.55
CA ARG A 189 -15.20 -19.57 -2.37
C ARG A 189 -16.59 -19.36 -2.95
N LYS A 190 -17.22 -20.42 -3.47
CA LYS A 190 -18.60 -20.34 -3.96
C LYS A 190 -19.60 -20.04 -2.84
N LYS A 191 -19.42 -20.66 -1.68
CA LYS A 191 -20.32 -20.50 -0.53
C LYS A 191 -20.21 -19.11 0.12
N LEU A 192 -19.00 -18.63 0.35
CA LEU A 192 -18.72 -17.41 1.14
C LEU A 192 -18.67 -16.15 0.27
N TYR A 193 -18.26 -16.28 -1.00
CA TYR A 193 -18.10 -15.15 -1.91
C TYR A 193 -19.02 -15.22 -3.13
N GLY A 194 -19.96 -16.17 -3.17
CA GLY A 194 -20.84 -16.39 -4.33
C GLY A 194 -20.10 -16.87 -5.58
N GLY A 195 -18.80 -17.19 -5.46
CA GLY A 195 -17.94 -17.47 -6.60
C GLY A 195 -17.52 -16.22 -7.39
N ASP A 196 -17.85 -15.02 -6.91
CA ASP A 196 -17.56 -13.75 -7.58
C ASP A 196 -16.04 -13.46 -7.62
N PRO A 197 -15.45 -13.29 -8.82
CA PRO A 197 -14.02 -13.01 -8.95
C PRO A 197 -13.54 -11.75 -8.23
N GLY A 198 -14.34 -10.68 -8.24
CA GLY A 198 -14.00 -9.41 -7.61
C GLY A 198 -13.89 -9.55 -6.10
N LYS A 199 -14.86 -10.22 -5.46
CA LYS A 199 -14.85 -10.52 -4.03
C LYS A 199 -13.67 -11.40 -3.65
N ILE A 200 -13.41 -12.44 -4.44
CA ILE A 200 -12.27 -13.34 -4.20
C ILE A 200 -10.95 -12.59 -4.32
N ALA A 201 -10.78 -11.76 -5.34
CA ALA A 201 -9.56 -10.97 -5.54
C ALA A 201 -9.36 -9.94 -4.42
N ALA A 202 -10.43 -9.25 -3.99
CA ALA A 202 -10.38 -8.30 -2.89
C ALA A 202 -9.96 -8.97 -1.57
N MET A 203 -10.58 -10.11 -1.23
CA MET A 203 -10.21 -10.86 -0.02
C MET A 203 -8.80 -11.45 -0.11
N ALA A 204 -8.42 -12.01 -1.25
CA ALA A 204 -7.07 -12.52 -1.44
C ALA A 204 -6.02 -11.40 -1.35
N LEU A 205 -6.34 -10.19 -1.82
CA LEU A 205 -5.48 -9.02 -1.69
C LEU A 205 -5.34 -8.58 -0.23
N LEU A 206 -6.45 -8.45 0.50
CA LEU A 206 -6.44 -8.07 1.93
C LEU A 206 -5.70 -9.07 2.82
N ASN A 207 -5.68 -10.35 2.42
CA ASN A 207 -4.97 -11.42 3.13
C ASN A 207 -3.52 -11.59 2.64
N THR A 208 -3.07 -10.82 1.65
CA THR A 208 -1.68 -10.93 1.16
C THR A 208 -0.76 -10.06 1.99
N ASP A 209 0.19 -10.69 2.68
CA ASP A 209 1.27 -9.96 3.34
C ASP A 209 2.35 -9.56 2.33
N PHE A 210 2.55 -8.25 2.14
CA PHE A 210 3.60 -7.68 1.29
C PHE A 210 4.93 -7.46 2.04
N SER A 211 5.01 -7.87 3.31
CA SER A 211 6.22 -7.84 4.12
C SER A 211 7.38 -8.56 3.44
N GLY A 212 8.57 -7.93 3.46
CA GLY A 212 9.76 -8.45 2.79
C GLY A 212 9.71 -8.43 1.25
N ILE A 213 8.53 -8.29 0.63
CA ILE A 213 8.41 -8.19 -0.84
C ILE A 213 8.84 -6.80 -1.32
N LEU A 214 8.41 -5.74 -0.62
CA LEU A 214 8.66 -4.36 -1.04
C LEU A 214 10.14 -3.98 -1.03
N GLU A 215 10.90 -4.43 -0.02
CA GLU A 215 12.35 -4.15 0.08
C GLU A 215 13.17 -4.86 -1.01
N ASN A 216 12.61 -5.90 -1.63
CA ASN A 216 13.24 -6.66 -2.70
C ASN A 216 13.03 -6.03 -4.09
N ILE A 217 12.27 -4.94 -4.18
CA ILE A 217 12.06 -4.21 -5.44
C ILE A 217 13.26 -3.27 -5.68
N HIS A 218 14.15 -3.70 -6.57
CA HIS A 218 15.38 -2.96 -6.91
C HIS A 218 15.31 -2.22 -8.25
N VAL A 219 14.25 -2.43 -9.03
CA VAL A 219 14.08 -1.72 -10.30
C VAL A 219 13.64 -0.27 -10.05
N PRO A 220 14.03 0.70 -10.89
CA PRO A 220 13.46 2.04 -10.88
C PRO A 220 11.93 1.98 -10.83
N THR A 221 11.34 2.64 -9.84
CA THR A 221 9.91 2.57 -9.56
C THR A 221 9.31 3.96 -9.47
N LEU A 222 8.31 4.24 -10.30
CA LEU A 222 7.44 5.40 -10.19
C LEU A 222 6.18 5.00 -9.42
N ILE A 223 5.79 5.81 -8.45
CA ILE A 223 4.52 5.70 -7.75
C ILE A 223 3.71 6.92 -8.12
N VAL A 224 2.51 6.74 -8.70
CA VAL A 224 1.58 7.83 -9.00
C VAL A 224 0.36 7.67 -8.10
N TRP A 225 -0.07 8.74 -7.45
CA TRP A 225 -1.20 8.68 -6.52
C TRP A 225 -2.15 9.86 -6.66
N GLY A 226 -3.45 9.61 -6.67
CA GLY A 226 -4.46 10.66 -6.55
C GLY A 226 -4.53 11.18 -5.11
N GLU A 227 -4.37 12.48 -4.90
CA GLU A 227 -4.40 13.08 -3.56
C GLU A 227 -5.75 12.83 -2.85
N LYS A 228 -6.84 12.80 -3.61
CA LYS A 228 -8.22 12.66 -3.11
C LYS A 228 -8.79 11.27 -3.38
N ASP A 229 -7.94 10.26 -3.52
CA ASP A 229 -8.36 8.86 -3.69
C ASP A 229 -9.32 8.44 -2.55
N PRO A 230 -10.61 8.13 -2.87
CA PRO A 230 -11.59 7.72 -1.88
C PRO A 230 -11.53 6.22 -1.55
N VAL A 231 -10.71 5.45 -2.28
CA VAL A 231 -10.59 3.99 -2.19
C VAL A 231 -9.32 3.58 -1.46
N VAL A 232 -8.17 4.21 -1.76
CA VAL A 232 -6.92 3.90 -1.05
C VAL A 232 -6.27 5.18 -0.57
N PRO A 233 -6.06 5.35 0.75
CA PRO A 233 -5.52 6.60 1.25
C PRO A 233 -4.10 6.84 0.73
N LEU A 234 -3.77 8.10 0.43
CA LEU A 234 -2.43 8.55 0.03
C LEU A 234 -1.30 8.06 0.97
N ARG A 235 -1.65 7.80 2.23
CA ARG A 235 -0.78 7.15 3.22
C ARG A 235 -0.07 5.91 2.65
N VAL A 236 -0.76 5.11 1.82
CA VAL A 236 -0.17 3.93 1.17
C VAL A 236 0.93 4.31 0.18
N GLY A 237 0.71 5.33 -0.66
CA GLY A 237 1.73 5.84 -1.58
C GLY A 237 3.00 6.28 -0.85
N ARG A 238 2.86 6.96 0.30
CA ARG A 238 3.98 7.36 1.16
C ARG A 238 4.71 6.17 1.80
N ILE A 239 3.97 5.15 2.24
CA ILE A 239 4.55 3.88 2.73
C ILE A 239 5.36 3.20 1.63
N LEU A 240 4.83 3.13 0.41
CA LEU A 240 5.54 2.54 -0.73
C LEU A 240 6.81 3.34 -1.07
N GLU A 241 6.75 4.68 -1.07
CA GLU A 241 7.93 5.52 -1.29
C GLU A 241 9.01 5.25 -0.22
N TRP A 242 8.58 5.05 1.03
CA TRP A 242 9.49 4.74 2.13
C TRP A 242 10.13 3.36 1.98
N MET A 243 9.34 2.35 1.62
CA MET A 243 9.73 0.94 1.64
C MET A 243 10.48 0.50 0.37
N ILE A 244 10.24 1.14 -0.78
CA ILE A 244 10.84 0.77 -2.06
C ILE A 244 12.07 1.66 -2.32
N PRO A 245 13.30 1.11 -2.25
CA PRO A 245 14.52 1.89 -2.40
C PRO A 245 14.59 2.59 -3.76
N GLY A 246 14.83 3.91 -3.75
CA GLY A 246 15.03 4.67 -4.98
C GLY A 246 13.76 4.96 -5.76
N SER A 247 12.57 4.73 -5.19
CA SER A 247 11.29 5.07 -5.82
C SER A 247 11.04 6.59 -5.90
N ASP A 248 10.16 6.99 -6.82
CA ASP A 248 9.74 8.39 -7.03
C ASP A 248 8.21 8.47 -6.85
N LEU A 249 7.73 9.14 -5.80
CA LEU A 249 6.30 9.39 -5.59
C LEU A 249 5.87 10.70 -6.26
N ARG A 250 4.87 10.61 -7.14
CA ARG A 250 4.19 11.74 -7.79
C ARG A 250 2.74 11.77 -7.37
N ILE A 251 2.41 12.77 -6.56
CA ILE A 251 1.04 13.01 -6.12
C ILE A 251 0.36 13.93 -7.13
N MET A 252 -0.85 13.56 -7.56
CA MET A 252 -1.69 14.35 -8.45
C MET A 252 -2.76 15.08 -7.61
N PRO A 253 -2.66 16.41 -7.46
CA PRO A 253 -3.61 17.20 -6.67
C PRO A 253 -5.03 17.07 -7.21
N ASP A 254 -6.03 17.06 -6.32
CA ASP A 254 -7.45 17.01 -6.71
C ASP A 254 -7.90 15.78 -7.54
N VAL A 255 -7.06 14.74 -7.64
CA VAL A 255 -7.34 13.52 -8.42
C VAL A 255 -7.80 12.37 -7.50
N GLY A 256 -8.74 11.57 -7.99
CA GLY A 256 -9.28 10.40 -7.29
C GLY A 256 -8.51 9.11 -7.58
N HIS A 257 -9.19 7.96 -7.48
CA HIS A 257 -8.57 6.63 -7.57
C HIS A 257 -8.09 6.25 -8.98
N SER A 258 -8.44 7.00 -10.03
CA SER A 258 -8.09 6.61 -11.42
C SER A 258 -7.48 7.78 -12.20
N PRO A 259 -6.23 8.19 -11.89
CA PRO A 259 -5.59 9.34 -12.51
C PRO A 259 -5.56 9.31 -14.04
N MET A 260 -5.37 8.12 -14.63
CA MET A 260 -5.38 7.90 -16.09
C MET A 260 -6.74 8.15 -16.75
N ILE A 261 -7.82 8.17 -15.97
CA ILE A 261 -9.19 8.50 -16.41
C ILE A 261 -9.53 9.93 -16.02
N ASP A 262 -9.22 10.34 -14.79
CA ASP A 262 -9.64 11.61 -14.20
C ASP A 262 -8.89 12.83 -14.80
N ARG A 263 -7.59 12.66 -15.09
CA ARG A 263 -6.69 13.69 -15.64
C ARG A 263 -5.71 13.07 -16.65
N PRO A 264 -6.20 12.57 -17.80
CA PRO A 264 -5.40 11.75 -18.71
C PRO A 264 -4.18 12.47 -19.27
N ASP A 265 -4.27 13.75 -19.61
CA ASP A 265 -3.14 14.49 -20.21
C ASP A 265 -2.00 14.69 -19.21
N GLU A 266 -2.34 15.06 -17.97
CA GLU A 266 -1.36 15.22 -16.89
C GLU A 266 -0.72 13.88 -16.52
N PHE A 267 -1.54 12.84 -16.35
CA PHE A 267 -1.08 11.49 -16.05
C PHE A 267 -0.15 10.96 -17.16
N ASN A 268 -0.56 11.07 -18.43
CA ASN A 268 0.24 10.65 -19.58
C ASN A 268 1.57 11.39 -19.61
N ARG A 269 1.58 12.70 -19.33
CA ARG A 269 2.80 13.49 -19.27
C ARG A 269 3.75 12.96 -18.19
N ILE A 270 3.26 12.74 -16.97
CA ILE A 270 4.06 12.17 -15.86
C ILE A 270 4.67 10.82 -16.26
N VAL A 271 3.85 9.91 -16.80
CA VAL A 271 4.29 8.56 -17.19
C VAL A 271 5.32 8.62 -18.33
N MET A 272 5.05 9.39 -19.38
CA MET A 272 5.93 9.45 -20.56
C MET A 272 7.24 10.18 -20.28
N GLU A 273 7.22 11.26 -19.50
CA GLU A 273 8.44 11.94 -19.03
C GLU A 273 9.32 10.96 -18.23
N TRP A 274 8.72 10.24 -17.27
CA TRP A 274 9.47 9.30 -16.45
C TRP A 274 10.02 8.11 -17.24
N LEU A 275 9.21 7.50 -18.13
CA LEU A 275 9.63 6.36 -18.96
C LEU A 275 10.78 6.69 -19.92
N THR A 276 10.86 7.94 -20.37
CA THR A 276 11.90 8.39 -21.32
C THR A 276 13.14 8.95 -20.64
N ALA A 277 13.02 9.46 -19.41
CA ALA A 277 14.15 9.93 -18.63
C ALA A 277 15.11 8.76 -18.26
N PRO A 278 16.42 9.03 -18.13
CA PRO A 278 17.34 8.06 -17.54
C PRO A 278 16.85 7.62 -16.16
N PRO A 279 16.98 6.33 -15.79
CA PRO A 279 16.54 5.87 -14.48
C PRO A 279 17.34 6.61 -13.40
N LYS A 280 16.64 7.44 -12.62
CA LYS A 280 17.18 8.08 -11.44
C LYS A 280 16.67 7.31 -10.23
N ARG A 281 17.58 6.77 -9.42
CA ARG A 281 17.23 6.32 -8.07
C ARG A 281 17.29 7.56 -7.17
N LYS A 282 16.14 7.95 -6.62
CA LYS A 282 16.09 9.01 -5.63
C LYS A 282 16.73 8.48 -4.36
N GLU A 283 17.92 8.97 -4.00
CA GLU A 283 18.48 8.65 -2.69
C GLU A 283 17.57 9.22 -1.63
N ARG A 284 17.17 8.37 -0.70
CA ARG A 284 16.29 8.77 0.39
C ARG A 284 17.14 9.47 1.44
N ILE A 285 16.85 10.75 1.64
CA ILE A 285 17.47 11.54 2.70
C ILE A 285 16.77 11.15 4.00
N THR A 286 17.46 10.39 4.84
CA THR A 286 16.99 10.10 6.20
C THR A 286 17.29 11.32 7.07
N PRO A 287 16.29 11.88 7.80
CA PRO A 287 16.53 12.97 8.73
C PRO A 287 17.62 12.59 9.74
N SER A 288 18.61 13.46 9.92
CA SER A 288 19.69 13.28 10.90
C SER A 288 19.55 14.25 12.06
N PHE A 289 19.87 13.77 13.26
CA PHE A 289 19.83 14.57 14.47
C PHE A 289 21.01 15.56 14.50
N THR A 290 20.72 16.84 14.71
CA THR A 290 21.69 17.95 14.68
C THR A 290 21.41 19.06 15.69
N SER A 291 20.35 18.95 16.51
CA SER A 291 19.84 20.06 17.33
C SER A 291 19.23 19.57 18.63
N ASP A 292 19.47 20.30 19.73
CA ASP A 292 18.88 20.03 21.05
C ASP A 292 17.54 20.77 21.29
N GLU A 293 16.83 21.13 20.21
CA GLU A 293 15.58 21.88 20.29
C GLU A 293 14.43 21.06 20.90
N VAL A 294 13.59 21.71 21.70
CA VAL A 294 12.37 21.13 22.26
C VAL A 294 11.15 21.83 21.66
N PHE A 295 10.28 21.07 21.01
CA PHE A 295 9.02 21.56 20.45
C PHE A 295 7.84 21.15 21.35
N LEU A 296 6.99 22.11 21.71
CA LEU A 296 5.77 21.88 22.49
C LEU A 296 4.52 22.29 21.69
N CYS A 297 3.61 21.34 21.50
CA CYS A 297 2.26 21.56 21.00
C CYS A 297 1.26 21.21 22.10
N GLU A 298 0.49 22.18 22.56
CA GLU A 298 -0.51 21.99 23.60
C GLU A 298 -1.77 22.79 23.27
N ASP A 299 -2.93 22.15 23.46
CA ASP A 299 -4.28 22.70 23.27
C ASP A 299 -4.51 23.36 21.89
N LYS A 300 -3.80 22.89 20.85
CA LYS A 300 -3.89 23.43 19.48
C LYS A 300 -3.49 22.41 18.43
N ASP A 301 -3.87 22.65 17.18
CA ASP A 301 -3.37 21.85 16.06
C ASP A 301 -1.96 22.31 15.65
N CYS A 302 -1.11 21.35 15.28
CA CYS A 302 0.26 21.63 14.89
C CYS A 302 0.67 20.84 13.66
N VAL A 303 1.43 21.48 12.78
CA VAL A 303 2.11 20.83 11.66
C VAL A 303 3.59 21.10 11.81
N ILE A 304 4.36 20.04 12.07
CA ILE A 304 5.80 20.06 12.25
C ILE A 304 6.39 19.40 11.01
N THR A 305 7.07 20.17 10.18
CA THR A 305 7.62 19.70 8.91
C THR A 305 9.09 20.01 8.82
N ASN A 306 9.91 18.99 8.62
CA ASN A 306 11.36 19.11 8.54
C ASN A 306 11.97 19.63 9.86
N GLY A 307 13.20 19.22 10.16
CA GLY A 307 13.92 19.70 11.34
C GLY A 307 14.46 18.58 12.22
N SER A 308 15.20 18.99 13.24
CA SER A 308 15.84 18.12 14.21
C SER A 308 15.48 18.60 15.62
N TYR A 309 15.05 17.69 16.47
CA TYR A 309 14.58 18.02 17.82
C TYR A 309 15.17 17.04 18.84
N ASP A 310 15.60 17.53 19.99
CA ASP A 310 15.80 16.66 21.15
C ASP A 310 14.47 16.02 21.53
N ARG A 311 13.41 16.85 21.60
CA ARG A 311 12.10 16.39 22.03
C ARG A 311 10.96 17.10 21.31
N ILE A 312 9.92 16.35 21.00
CA ILE A 312 8.62 16.86 20.57
C ILE A 312 7.58 16.40 21.60
N GLU A 313 6.87 17.34 22.21
CA GLU A 313 5.78 17.08 23.16
C GLU A 313 4.44 17.55 22.59
N ILE A 314 3.48 16.63 22.46
CA ILE A 314 2.13 16.89 21.96
C ILE A 314 1.12 16.56 23.07
N LYS A 315 0.28 17.53 23.45
CA LYS A 315 -0.73 17.41 24.51
C LYS A 315 -2.06 17.98 24.06
N ASN A 316 -3.17 17.28 24.35
CA ASN A 316 -4.54 17.75 24.10
C ASN A 316 -4.80 18.26 22.66
N SER A 317 -4.20 17.62 21.66
CA SER A 317 -4.16 18.13 20.29
C SER A 317 -4.68 17.08 19.31
N ASN A 318 -5.71 17.38 18.52
CA ASN A 318 -6.47 16.38 17.77
C ASN A 318 -6.17 16.32 16.26
N ASN A 319 -5.41 17.27 15.72
CA ASN A 319 -5.02 17.24 14.31
C ASN A 319 -3.55 17.67 14.16
N THR A 320 -2.67 16.86 14.75
CA THR A 320 -1.22 17.08 14.70
C THR A 320 -0.55 16.24 13.61
N GLN A 321 0.36 16.85 12.86
CA GLN A 321 1.17 16.17 11.85
C GLN A 321 2.65 16.42 12.11
N ILE A 322 3.44 15.35 12.11
CA ILE A 322 4.90 15.37 12.22
C ILE A 322 5.44 14.72 10.95
N VAL A 323 6.15 15.47 10.11
CA VAL A 323 6.57 15.01 8.78
C VAL A 323 8.05 15.30 8.55
N ASN A 324 8.79 14.27 8.15
CA ASN A 324 10.21 14.36 7.78
C ASN A 324 11.12 14.96 8.87
N VAL A 325 10.90 14.62 10.14
CA VAL A 325 11.73 15.12 11.25
C VAL A 325 12.76 14.09 11.72
N ALA A 326 13.85 14.57 12.29
CA ALA A 326 14.73 13.81 13.17
C ALA A 326 14.38 14.15 14.63
N ALA A 327 14.19 13.16 15.49
CA ALA A 327 13.96 13.42 16.92
C ALA A 327 14.66 12.39 17.83
N LYS A 328 15.01 12.76 19.06
CA LYS A 328 15.33 11.73 20.07
C LYS A 328 14.08 11.20 20.75
N HIS A 329 13.17 12.09 21.11
CA HIS A 329 11.96 11.73 21.85
C HIS A 329 10.72 12.38 21.26
N ILE A 330 9.65 11.60 21.10
CA ILE A 330 8.31 12.12 20.80
C ILE A 330 7.36 11.63 21.89
N SER A 331 6.69 12.56 22.58
CA SER A 331 5.66 12.24 23.58
C SER A 331 4.31 12.77 23.14
N VAL A 332 3.31 11.89 23.16
CA VAL A 332 1.94 12.17 22.71
C VAL A 332 0.99 11.81 23.85
N GLU A 333 0.24 12.79 24.33
CA GLU A 333 -0.70 12.62 25.43
C GLU A 333 -2.07 13.21 25.08
N ARG A 334 -3.15 12.45 25.30
CA ARG A 334 -4.54 12.89 25.06
C ARG A 334 -4.73 13.55 23.69
N SER A 335 -4.11 12.98 22.66
CA SER A 335 -3.95 13.60 21.34
C SER A 335 -4.18 12.61 20.19
N ILE A 336 -4.40 13.15 18.99
CA ILE A 336 -4.43 12.41 17.74
C ILE A 336 -3.33 12.97 16.83
N VAL A 337 -2.38 12.10 16.47
CA VAL A 337 -1.18 12.50 15.71
C VAL A 337 -0.93 11.58 14.52
N SER A 338 -0.42 12.17 13.44
CA SER A 338 0.24 11.45 12.36
C SER A 338 1.74 11.74 12.38
N ILE A 339 2.55 10.70 12.26
CA ILE A 339 4.01 10.80 12.19
C ILE A 339 4.45 10.11 10.90
N GLU A 340 5.08 10.85 10.00
CA GLU A 340 5.39 10.38 8.66
C GLU A 340 6.83 10.69 8.27
N GLY A 341 7.47 9.76 7.57
CA GLY A 341 8.76 10.04 6.95
C GLY A 341 9.90 10.34 7.93
N SER A 342 9.76 9.98 9.20
CA SER A 342 10.59 10.52 10.29
C SER A 342 11.58 9.49 10.84
N SER A 343 12.67 9.99 11.42
CA SER A 343 13.73 9.18 12.05
C SER A 343 13.83 9.52 13.53
N ILE A 344 13.65 8.52 14.39
CA ILE A 344 13.69 8.68 15.83
C ILE A 344 14.82 7.81 16.38
N MET A 345 15.76 8.42 17.11
CA MET A 345 16.92 7.72 17.66
C MET A 345 17.15 8.14 19.11
N SER A 346 17.02 7.20 20.04
CA SER A 346 17.00 7.45 21.48
C SER A 346 17.84 6.45 22.27
N ASP A 347 18.39 6.85 23.40
CA ASP A 347 18.96 5.90 24.37
C ASP A 347 17.95 5.42 25.42
N ASP A 348 16.72 5.95 25.39
CA ASP A 348 15.62 5.55 26.29
C ASP A 348 14.36 5.22 25.48
N VAL A 349 13.28 6.00 25.60
CA VAL A 349 12.04 5.79 24.84
C VAL A 349 12.04 6.66 23.58
N GLY A 350 11.86 6.04 22.40
CA GLY A 350 11.74 6.77 21.13
C GLY A 350 10.43 7.53 21.03
N VAL A 351 9.31 6.80 20.99
CA VAL A 351 7.96 7.39 20.91
C VAL A 351 7.11 6.90 22.08
N LYS A 352 6.56 7.84 22.85
CA LYS A 352 5.64 7.58 23.95
C LYS A 352 4.23 8.03 23.58
N VAL A 353 3.25 7.13 23.73
CA VAL A 353 1.84 7.38 23.38
C VAL A 353 0.95 7.05 24.58
N VAL A 354 0.22 8.03 25.10
CA VAL A 354 -0.61 7.89 26.31
C VAL A 354 -2.01 8.46 26.05
N ASP A 355 -3.04 7.67 26.31
CA ASP A 355 -4.45 8.05 26.11
C ASP A 355 -4.70 8.70 24.73
N SER A 356 -4.06 8.16 23.68
CA SER A 356 -3.93 8.83 22.38
C SER A 356 -4.14 7.89 21.19
N VAL A 357 -4.28 8.49 20.01
CA VAL A 357 -4.25 7.79 18.72
C VAL A 357 -3.03 8.25 17.92
N ALA A 358 -2.16 7.32 17.53
CA ALA A 358 -0.96 7.62 16.75
C ALA A 358 -0.92 6.81 15.46
N ASN A 359 -0.88 7.50 14.32
CA ASN A 359 -0.69 6.90 13.00
C ASN A 359 0.75 7.15 12.54
N ILE A 360 1.61 6.14 12.58
CA ILE A 360 3.03 6.25 12.26
C ILE A 360 3.28 5.52 10.93
N SER A 361 3.81 6.24 9.94
CA SER A 361 3.96 5.72 8.58
C SER A 361 5.33 6.00 8.03
N GLY A 362 6.00 4.98 7.50
CA GLY A 362 7.32 5.15 6.91
C GLY A 362 8.25 5.85 7.88
N CYS A 363 8.58 5.22 9.00
CA CYS A 363 9.48 5.77 10.01
C CYS A 363 10.55 4.75 10.38
N SER A 364 11.68 5.24 10.91
CA SER A 364 12.68 4.41 11.57
C SER A 364 12.76 4.85 13.02
N ILE A 365 12.60 3.92 13.96
CA ILE A 365 12.65 4.19 15.39
C ILE A 365 13.65 3.24 16.02
N ASP A 366 14.78 3.78 16.46
CA ASP A 366 15.85 3.04 17.14
C ASP A 366 15.98 3.57 18.57
N ALA A 367 15.65 2.73 19.55
CA ALA A 367 15.66 3.14 20.95
C ALA A 367 15.90 1.99 21.92
N ASN A 368 16.05 2.31 23.21
CA ASN A 368 15.98 1.28 24.25
C ASN A 368 14.58 0.64 24.30
N VAL A 369 13.53 1.46 24.26
CA VAL A 369 12.15 1.07 23.94
C VAL A 369 11.65 1.90 22.77
N ALA A 370 11.44 1.29 21.59
CA ALA A 370 11.10 2.06 20.39
C ALA A 370 9.73 2.76 20.52
N VAL A 371 8.70 2.03 20.92
CA VAL A 371 7.37 2.59 21.22
C VAL A 371 6.89 2.15 22.60
N LEU A 372 6.66 3.12 23.48
CA LEU A 372 6.01 2.91 24.77
C LEU A 372 4.57 3.42 24.69
N THR A 373 3.60 2.54 24.93
CA THR A 373 2.18 2.87 24.80
C THR A 373 1.42 2.67 26.11
N SER A 374 0.31 3.38 26.29
CA SER A 374 -0.52 3.32 27.49
C SER A 374 -1.95 3.71 27.14
N ASN A 375 -2.90 2.78 27.27
CA ASN A 375 -4.32 3.01 26.95
C ASN A 375 -4.53 3.73 25.60
N SER A 376 -3.85 3.29 24.54
CA SER A 376 -3.78 4.00 23.26
C SER A 376 -4.06 3.11 22.04
N SER A 377 -4.35 3.72 20.90
CA SER A 377 -4.41 3.03 19.60
C SER A 377 -3.25 3.48 18.73
N VAL A 378 -2.35 2.57 18.40
CA VAL A 378 -1.16 2.86 17.58
C VAL A 378 -1.21 2.07 16.28
N ASP A 379 -1.16 2.76 15.14
CA ASP A 379 -1.12 2.15 13.81
C ASP A 379 0.27 2.41 13.20
N LEU A 380 1.03 1.33 13.01
CA LEU A 380 2.41 1.33 12.53
C LEU A 380 2.47 0.73 11.12
N ALA A 381 2.71 1.56 10.10
CA ALA A 381 2.72 1.12 8.71
C ALA A 381 4.04 1.42 7.98
N GLY A 382 4.72 0.39 7.47
CA GLY A 382 6.06 0.54 6.86
C GLY A 382 7.10 1.09 7.82
N VAL A 383 6.97 0.80 9.12
CA VAL A 383 7.86 1.30 10.17
C VAL A 383 8.93 0.26 10.46
N LYS A 384 10.19 0.70 10.61
CA LYS A 384 11.27 -0.11 11.15
C LYS A 384 11.44 0.24 12.63
N LEU A 385 11.18 -0.73 13.51
CA LEU A 385 11.36 -0.60 14.96
C LEU A 385 12.57 -1.41 15.40
N MET A 386 13.50 -0.75 16.07
CA MET A 386 14.68 -1.34 16.69
C MET A 386 14.64 -1.01 18.18
N GLY A 387 14.45 -2.04 19.02
CA GLY A 387 14.33 -1.89 20.46
C GLY A 387 15.41 -2.69 21.18
N LYS A 388 16.29 -2.04 21.95
CA LYS A 388 17.33 -2.76 22.72
C LYS A 388 16.72 -3.66 23.79
N THR A 389 15.64 -3.21 24.43
CA THR A 389 14.88 -4.00 25.42
C THR A 389 13.50 -4.41 24.92
N ALA A 390 12.81 -3.55 24.17
CA ALA A 390 11.55 -3.87 23.52
C ALA A 390 11.32 -2.94 22.32
N ALA A 391 10.75 -3.46 21.23
CA ALA A 391 10.27 -2.63 20.13
C ALA A 391 8.95 -1.96 20.47
N VAL A 392 8.02 -2.67 21.13
CA VAL A 392 6.77 -2.09 21.61
C VAL A 392 6.43 -2.63 22.99
N ARG A 393 6.09 -1.76 23.93
CA ARG A 393 5.72 -2.13 25.30
C ARG A 393 4.53 -1.31 25.81
N GLU A 394 3.65 -1.95 26.58
CA GLU A 394 2.62 -1.24 27.36
C GLU A 394 3.23 -0.78 28.69
N ALA A 395 3.03 0.49 29.06
CA ALA A 395 3.41 0.99 30.38
C ALA A 395 2.59 0.29 31.47
N ALA A 396 3.22 -0.06 32.59
CA ALA A 396 2.54 -0.68 33.72
C ALA A 396 1.51 0.30 34.35
N LEU A 397 0.24 0.17 33.96
CA LEU A 397 -0.86 0.93 34.54
C LEU A 397 -1.61 0.12 35.61
N LYS A 398 -2.11 0.82 36.64
CA LYS A 398 -2.98 0.23 37.68
C LYS A 398 -4.41 -0.04 37.21
N SER A 399 -4.87 0.57 36.11
CA SER A 399 -6.27 0.61 35.68
C SER A 399 -6.70 -0.54 34.77
N GLY A 400 -5.78 -1.40 34.32
CA GLY A 400 -6.09 -2.57 33.47
C GLY A 400 -6.46 -2.28 32.01
N ALA A 401 -6.56 -1.01 31.62
CA ALA A 401 -6.69 -0.60 30.21
C ALA A 401 -5.44 -0.98 29.40
N LYS A 402 -5.61 -1.36 28.13
CA LYS A 402 -4.54 -1.88 27.27
C LYS A 402 -4.52 -1.17 25.93
N SER A 403 -3.33 -0.96 25.38
CA SER A 403 -3.20 -0.43 24.02
C SER A 403 -3.40 -1.51 22.96
N THR A 404 -3.95 -1.09 21.83
CA THR A 404 -4.02 -1.89 20.61
C THR A 404 -3.03 -1.34 19.60
N VAL A 405 -2.21 -2.23 19.04
CA VAL A 405 -1.20 -1.89 18.05
C VAL A 405 -1.48 -2.67 16.77
N ILE A 406 -1.55 -1.96 15.65
CA ILE A 406 -1.70 -2.56 14.32
C ILE A 406 -0.38 -2.40 13.58
N PHE A 407 0.12 -3.47 13.01
CA PHE A 407 1.30 -3.48 12.16
C PHE A 407 0.86 -3.71 10.72
N SER A 408 1.35 -2.87 9.80
CA SER A 408 1.21 -3.05 8.37
C SER A 408 2.61 -3.05 7.74
N VAL A 409 3.08 -4.21 7.26
CA VAL A 409 4.40 -4.35 6.60
C VAL A 409 5.56 -3.71 7.38
N SER A 410 5.51 -3.82 8.72
CA SER A 410 6.47 -3.17 9.62
C SER A 410 7.53 -4.16 10.09
N LYS A 411 8.79 -3.75 10.13
CA LYS A 411 9.91 -4.58 10.56
C LYS A 411 10.23 -4.33 12.03
N ILE A 412 10.28 -5.40 12.81
CA ILE A 412 10.57 -5.37 14.25
C ILE A 412 11.90 -6.09 14.51
N ILE A 413 12.77 -5.47 15.30
CA ILE A 413 14.02 -6.05 15.77
C ILE A 413 14.14 -5.76 17.28
N SER A 414 14.09 -6.80 18.10
CA SER A 414 14.20 -6.75 19.56
C SER A 414 14.67 -8.11 20.13
N PRO A 415 14.95 -8.23 21.44
CA PRO A 415 15.20 -9.53 22.08
C PRO A 415 14.03 -10.53 22.00
N PHE A 416 12.80 -10.06 21.78
CA PHE A 416 11.59 -10.88 21.75
C PHE A 416 11.10 -11.20 20.33
N ASN A 417 11.52 -10.41 19.34
CA ASN A 417 11.08 -10.57 17.96
C ASN A 417 12.11 -10.05 16.95
N ASP A 418 12.31 -10.82 15.88
CA ASP A 418 13.05 -10.37 14.70
C ASP A 418 12.27 -10.78 13.45
N GLY A 419 11.76 -9.80 12.70
CA GLY A 419 11.06 -10.03 11.46
C GLY A 419 9.98 -9.00 11.15
N TYR A 420 9.26 -9.26 10.07
CA TYR A 420 8.14 -8.44 9.67
C TYR A 420 6.84 -8.80 10.39
N LYS A 421 5.98 -7.80 10.58
CA LYS A 421 4.63 -7.92 11.14
C LYS A 421 3.59 -7.24 10.26
N HIS A 422 2.48 -7.94 10.09
CA HIS A 422 1.28 -7.49 9.38
C HIS A 422 0.04 -7.99 10.14
N GLU A 423 -0.11 -7.59 11.40
CA GLU A 423 -1.11 -8.14 12.33
C GLU A 423 -1.64 -7.08 13.30
N ILE A 424 -2.67 -7.43 14.06
CA ILE A 424 -3.18 -6.66 15.20
C ILE A 424 -2.83 -7.36 16.52
N LYS A 425 -2.31 -6.60 17.50
CA LYS A 425 -2.00 -7.13 18.83
C LYS A 425 -2.44 -6.17 19.93
N VAL A 426 -2.96 -6.74 21.01
CA VAL A 426 -3.08 -6.05 22.30
C VAL A 426 -1.75 -6.24 23.05
N VAL A 427 -1.00 -5.16 23.23
CA VAL A 427 0.31 -5.20 23.90
C VAL A 427 0.11 -5.13 25.42
N THR A 428 0.92 -5.87 26.17
CA THR A 428 0.96 -5.81 27.64
C THR A 428 2.41 -5.79 28.10
N ASP A 429 2.65 -5.38 29.35
CA ASP A 429 4.00 -5.36 29.95
C ASP A 429 4.65 -6.76 29.95
N ASN A 430 3.85 -7.82 30.13
CA ASN A 430 4.30 -9.21 30.09
C ASN A 430 4.35 -9.82 28.68
N ASN A 431 3.95 -9.08 27.64
CA ASN A 431 3.97 -9.54 26.24
C ASN A 431 4.43 -8.42 25.30
N PRO A 432 5.67 -7.92 25.47
CA PRO A 432 6.25 -6.91 24.58
C PRO A 432 6.54 -7.49 23.19
N TYR A 433 6.85 -6.59 22.26
CA TYR A 433 7.51 -6.94 21.00
C TYR A 433 8.99 -6.69 21.04
#